data_AF-A0A8S3T2Q2-F1
#
_entry.id   AF-A0A8S3T2Q2-F1
#
_cell.length_a   1.000
_cell.length_b   1.000
_cell.length_c   1.000
_cell.angle_alpha   90.00
_cell.angle_beta   90.00
_cell.angle_gamma   90.00
#
_symmetry.space_group_name_H-M   'P 1'
#
loop_
_entity.id
_entity.type
_entity.pdbx_description
1 polymer ?
#
loop_
_entity_poly.entity_id
_entity_poly.type
_entity_poly.pdbx_seq_one_letter_code
_entity_poly.pdbx_strand_id
1 'polypeptide(L)'
;MSSGDADSTVKTETNPDEDVKPIEPVEDNTTLGKYWKAVKENVSDFTGWTYLLQYVEQENKLDDAREAYDAFFQHYAYCYGYWKKQADMEKRHGFTDKAIAL
;
A
#
# COMPACT_ATOMS: atom_id res chain seq x y z
N MET A 1 -42.73 -27.78 21.87
CA MET A 1 -42.15 -27.46 20.55
C MET A 1 -40.66 -27.26 20.79
N SER A 2 -39.85 -28.28 20.55
CA SER A 2 -38.38 -28.20 20.59
C SER A 2 -37.88 -28.13 19.15
N SER A 3 -37.01 -27.17 18.85
CA SER A 3 -36.07 -27.28 17.74
C SER A 3 -34.70 -26.87 18.27
N GLY A 4 -33.80 -27.85 18.23
CA GLY A 4 -32.40 -27.72 18.62
C GLY A 4 -31.51 -27.27 17.47
N ASP A 5 -30.23 -27.33 17.81
CA ASP A 5 -29.06 -26.70 17.22
C ASP A 5 -28.80 -26.99 15.73
N ALA A 6 -28.19 -26.01 15.06
CA ALA A 6 -27.46 -26.22 13.82
C ALA A 6 -25.97 -26.01 14.09
N ASP A 7 -25.25 -27.12 14.22
CA ASP A 7 -23.81 -27.20 13.95
C ASP A 7 -23.63 -27.56 12.46
N SER A 8 -22.71 -26.88 11.78
CA SER A 8 -22.05 -27.43 10.59
C SER A 8 -20.71 -26.72 10.36
N THR A 9 -19.69 -27.31 10.96
CA THR A 9 -18.30 -27.36 10.49
C THR A 9 -18.16 -27.45 8.97
N VAL A 10 -17.18 -26.76 8.36
CA VAL A 10 -16.14 -27.37 7.50
C VAL A 10 -14.94 -26.41 7.41
N LYS A 11 -13.78 -26.98 7.75
CA LYS A 11 -12.43 -26.47 7.49
C LYS A 11 -12.07 -26.75 6.03
N THR A 12 -11.34 -25.85 5.39
CA THR A 12 -10.56 -26.19 4.18
C THR A 12 -9.26 -25.41 4.30
N GLU A 13 -8.24 -25.97 4.95
CA GLU A 13 -7.27 -26.94 4.38
C GLU A 13 -6.44 -26.32 3.25
N THR A 14 -5.25 -25.88 3.66
CA THR A 14 -4.05 -25.76 2.81
C THR A 14 -3.87 -27.04 2.01
N ASN A 15 -3.76 -26.91 0.69
CA ASN A 15 -3.14 -27.94 -0.14
C ASN A 15 -1.91 -27.34 -0.85
N PRO A 16 -0.74 -28.02 -0.78
CA PRO A 16 0.43 -27.75 -1.60
C PRO A 16 0.21 -28.34 -3.00
N ASP A 17 1.03 -27.92 -3.97
CA ASP A 17 1.03 -28.41 -5.36
C ASP A 17 0.01 -27.77 -6.32
N GLU A 18 0.00 -26.44 -6.38
CA GLU A 18 -0.23 -25.76 -7.66
C GLU A 18 1.08 -25.13 -8.12
N ASP A 19 1.51 -25.55 -9.30
CA ASP A 19 2.59 -25.01 -10.13
C ASP A 19 2.56 -23.47 -10.08
N VAL A 20 3.38 -22.86 -9.20
CA VAL A 20 3.53 -21.40 -9.12
C VAL A 20 4.28 -20.96 -10.37
N LYS A 21 3.52 -20.80 -11.45
CA LYS A 21 3.91 -19.99 -12.60
C LYS A 21 4.47 -18.67 -12.03
N PRO A 22 5.65 -18.19 -12.47
CA PRO A 22 6.21 -16.93 -11.97
C PRO A 22 5.10 -15.90 -12.04
N ILE A 23 4.81 -15.25 -10.91
CA ILE A 23 3.86 -14.16 -10.84
C ILE A 23 4.47 -13.07 -11.71
N GLU A 24 4.15 -13.10 -13.00
CA GLU A 24 4.47 -12.03 -13.93
C GLU A 24 3.87 -10.77 -13.31
N PRO A 25 4.65 -9.69 -13.16
CA PRO A 25 4.19 -8.52 -12.45
C PRO A 25 2.92 -8.07 -13.17
N VAL A 26 1.80 -8.14 -12.46
CA VAL A 26 0.52 -7.61 -12.95
C VAL A 26 0.85 -6.16 -13.30
N GLU A 27 1.00 -5.88 -14.60
CA GLU A 27 1.19 -4.52 -15.07
C GLU A 27 -0.14 -3.82 -14.80
N ASP A 28 -0.27 -3.30 -13.58
CA ASP A 28 -1.34 -2.41 -13.22
C ASP A 28 -1.20 -1.18 -14.12
N ASN A 29 -1.93 -1.19 -15.23
CA ASN A 29 -2.07 -0.09 -16.21
C ASN A 29 -2.46 1.26 -15.56
N THR A 30 -2.79 1.23 -14.28
CA THR A 30 -3.05 2.37 -13.41
C THR A 30 -1.91 3.39 -13.44
N THR A 31 -2.25 4.65 -13.18
CA THR A 31 -1.28 5.73 -13.06
C THR A 31 -0.24 5.43 -11.97
N LEU A 32 -0.68 4.81 -10.87
CA LEU A 32 0.19 4.35 -9.78
C LEU A 32 1.24 3.33 -10.25
N GLY A 33 0.80 2.30 -11.00
CA GLY A 33 1.69 1.26 -11.52
C GLY A 33 2.75 1.80 -12.47
N LYS A 34 2.43 2.83 -13.27
CA LYS A 34 3.40 3.52 -14.13
C LYS A 34 4.50 4.22 -13.34
N TYR A 35 4.14 4.90 -12.24
CA TYR A 35 5.13 5.53 -11.37
C TYR A 35 6.01 4.49 -10.67
N TRP A 36 5.41 3.41 -10.17
CA TRP A 36 6.15 2.29 -9.59
C TRP A 36 7.12 1.64 -10.59
N LYS A 37 6.70 1.45 -11.83
CA LYS A 37 7.55 0.91 -12.90
C LYS A 37 8.75 1.82 -13.14
N ALA A 38 8.54 3.13 -13.27
CA ALA A 38 9.62 4.09 -13.51
C ALA A 38 10.69 4.07 -12.40
N VAL A 39 10.28 4.06 -11.13
CA VAL A 39 11.23 4.03 -10.00
C VAL A 39 11.89 2.66 -9.81
N LYS A 40 11.22 1.56 -10.19
CA LYS A 40 11.80 0.22 -10.18
C LYS A 40 12.80 0.01 -11.31
N GLU A 41 12.55 0.60 -12.49
CA GLU A 41 13.49 0.60 -13.61
C GLU A 41 14.73 1.44 -13.30
N ASN A 42 14.56 2.57 -12.59
CA ASN A 42 15.67 3.41 -12.17
C ASN A 42 15.50 3.92 -10.73
N VAL A 43 16.02 3.16 -9.77
CA VAL A 43 15.96 3.51 -8.33
C VAL A 43 16.72 4.78 -7.98
N SER A 44 17.64 5.24 -8.84
CA SER A 44 18.39 6.49 -8.64
C SER A 44 17.67 7.72 -9.22
N ASP A 45 16.52 7.53 -9.90
CA ASP A 45 15.71 8.64 -10.39
C ASP A 45 14.89 9.28 -9.27
N PHE A 46 15.52 10.25 -8.61
CA PHE A 46 14.88 11.05 -7.58
C PHE A 46 13.59 11.72 -8.08
N THR A 47 13.55 12.14 -9.35
CA THR A 47 12.36 12.82 -9.91
C THR A 47 11.19 11.84 -9.98
N GLY A 48 11.43 10.63 -10.48
CA GLY A 48 10.46 9.54 -10.49
C GLY A 48 9.88 9.24 -9.11
N TRP A 49 10.75 9.16 -8.08
CA TRP A 49 10.30 8.98 -6.70
C TRP A 49 9.44 10.13 -6.20
N THR A 50 9.82 11.38 -6.47
CA THR A 50 9.01 12.54 -6.06
C THR A 50 7.64 12.57 -6.73
N TYR A 51 7.52 12.12 -7.98
CA TYR A 51 6.22 12.00 -8.66
C TYR A 51 5.36 10.89 -8.05
N LEU A 52 5.94 9.73 -7.74
CA LEU A 52 5.25 8.65 -7.05
C LEU A 52 4.70 9.13 -5.70
N LEU A 53 5.56 9.76 -4.87
CA LEU A 53 5.18 10.29 -3.56
C LEU A 53 4.10 11.38 -3.66
N GLN A 54 4.18 12.26 -4.65
CA GLN A 54 3.17 13.28 -4.88
C GLN A 54 1.83 12.67 -5.31
N TYR A 55 1.86 11.61 -6.12
CA TYR A 55 0.65 10.93 -6.57
C TYR A 55 -0.06 10.21 -5.41
N VAL A 56 0.66 9.43 -4.60
CA VAL A 56 0.07 8.74 -3.42
C VAL A 56 -0.42 9.74 -2.36
N GLU A 57 0.23 10.90 -2.24
CA GLU A 57 -0.26 12.02 -1.42
C GLU A 57 -1.59 12.60 -1.92
N GLN A 58 -1.76 12.73 -3.24
CA GLN A 58 -2.99 13.27 -3.84
C GLN A 58 -4.14 12.28 -3.80
N GLU A 59 -3.86 11.00 -4.04
CA GLU A 59 -4.85 9.92 -3.94
C GLU A 59 -5.32 9.70 -2.50
N ASN A 60 -4.56 10.21 -1.51
CA ASN A 60 -4.88 10.13 -0.09
C ASN A 60 -5.11 8.66 0.32
N LYS A 61 -4.26 7.76 -0.19
CA LYS A 61 -4.26 6.32 0.10
C LYS A 61 -3.08 6.02 1.01
N LEU A 62 -3.37 5.88 2.30
CA LEU A 62 -2.37 5.73 3.35
C LEU A 62 -1.49 4.49 3.13
N ASP A 63 -2.07 3.39 2.66
CA ASP A 63 -1.35 2.13 2.45
C ASP A 63 -0.36 2.24 1.28
N ASP A 64 -0.80 2.76 0.13
CA ASP A 64 0.06 3.03 -1.03
C ASP A 64 1.16 4.05 -0.69
N ALA A 65 0.81 5.07 0.10
CA ALA A 65 1.76 6.07 0.55
C ALA A 65 2.83 5.45 1.45
N ARG A 66 2.45 4.63 2.44
CA ARG A 66 3.40 3.94 3.32
C ARG A 66 4.39 3.09 2.53
N GLU A 67 3.91 2.33 1.55
CA GLU A 67 4.77 1.50 0.71
C GLU A 67 5.74 2.35 -0.13
N ALA A 68 5.23 3.41 -0.77
CA ALA A 68 6.05 4.31 -1.58
C ALA A 68 7.13 5.03 -0.74
N TYR A 69 6.77 5.48 0.45
CA TYR A 69 7.67 6.15 1.38
C TYR A 69 8.72 5.20 1.96
N ASP A 70 8.34 3.98 2.36
CA ASP A 70 9.29 2.98 2.86
C ASP A 70 10.34 2.62 1.79
N ALA A 71 9.88 2.32 0.57
CA ALA A 71 10.77 2.03 -0.56
C ALA A 71 11.68 3.23 -0.90
N PHE A 72 11.16 4.45 -0.84
CA PHE A 72 11.96 5.65 -1.05
C PHE A 72 13.07 5.80 0.01
N PHE A 73 12.80 5.55 1.30
CA PHE A 73 13.81 5.69 2.35
C PHE A 73 14.89 4.62 2.33
N GLN A 74 14.59 3.42 1.83
CA GLN A 74 15.60 2.38 1.62
C GLN A 74 16.71 2.85 0.68
N HIS A 75 16.39 3.70 -0.30
CA HIS A 75 17.34 4.25 -1.26
C HIS A 75 17.84 5.66 -0.89
N TYR A 76 17.00 6.48 -0.26
CA TYR A 76 17.27 7.87 0.09
C TYR A 76 17.20 8.12 1.61
N ALA A 77 18.00 7.38 2.38
CA ALA A 77 18.03 7.47 3.84
C ALA A 77 18.36 8.89 4.38
N TYR A 78 19.02 9.74 3.60
CA TYR A 78 19.35 11.12 4.00
C TYR A 78 18.26 12.15 3.72
N CYS A 79 17.15 11.76 3.07
CA CYS A 79 16.05 12.64 2.70
C CYS A 79 15.02 12.82 3.84
N TYR A 80 15.49 13.04 5.07
CA TYR A 80 14.66 13.16 6.28
C TYR A 80 13.58 14.26 6.23
N GLY A 81 13.68 15.23 5.33
CA GLY A 81 12.61 16.20 5.08
C GLY A 81 11.29 15.54 4.64
N TYR A 82 11.36 14.37 4.01
CA TYR A 82 10.21 13.60 3.57
C TYR A 82 9.57 12.77 4.71
N TRP A 83 10.29 12.47 5.80
CA TRP A 83 9.68 11.88 7.02
C TRP A 83 8.65 12.80 7.65
N LYS A 84 8.93 14.10 7.69
CA LYS A 84 7.97 15.08 8.19
C LYS A 84 6.71 15.11 7.33
N LYS A 85 6.85 15.04 6.00
CA LYS A 85 5.73 14.98 5.06
C LYS A 85 4.87 13.73 5.27
N GLN A 86 5.49 12.56 5.41
CA GLN A 86 4.79 11.31 5.71
C GLN A 86 4.05 11.39 7.06
N ALA A 87 4.71 11.85 8.12
CA ALA A 87 4.07 12.00 9.43
C ALA A 87 2.91 13.02 9.44
N ASP A 88 3.03 14.11 8.67
CA ASP A 88 1.96 15.09 8.53
C ASP A 88 0.77 14.53 7.72
N MET A 89 1.02 13.65 6.75
CA MET A 89 -0.02 12.91 6.02
C MET A 89 -0.76 11.95 6.96
N GLU A 90 -0.06 11.12 7.73
CA GLU A 90 -0.67 10.18 8.67
C GLU A 90 -1.51 10.91 9.73
N LYS A 91 -1.04 12.07 10.21
CA LYS A 91 -1.83 12.91 11.12
C LYS A 91 -3.13 13.38 10.49
N ARG A 92 -3.12 13.87 9.23
CA ARG A 92 -4.35 14.29 8.54
C ARG A 92 -5.35 13.14 8.42
N HIS A 93 -4.86 11.93 8.13
CA HIS A 93 -5.70 10.72 8.10
C HIS A 93 -6.22 10.30 9.48
N GLY A 94 -5.43 10.46 10.53
CA GLY A 94 -5.80 10.12 11.90
C GLY A 94 -6.82 11.06 12.57
N PHE A 95 -7.17 12.19 11.95
CA PHE A 95 -8.18 13.13 12.46
C PHE A 95 -9.55 13.04 11.77
N THR A 96 -9.71 12.24 10.71
CA THR A 96 -10.95 12.27 9.90
C THR A 96 -12.08 11.40 10.46
N ASP A 97 -11.79 10.39 11.31
CA ASP A 97 -12.83 9.47 11.83
C ASP A 97 -13.34 9.79 13.25
N LYS A 98 -12.92 10.89 13.87
CA LYS A 98 -13.44 11.33 15.19
C LYS A 98 -13.92 12.79 15.23
N ALA A 99 -14.26 13.36 14.07
CA ALA A 99 -14.82 14.70 13.98
C ALA A 99 -16.31 14.72 13.56
N ILE A 100 -17.04 13.62 13.78
CA ILE A 100 -18.51 13.58 13.70
C ILE A 100 -19.04 12.78 14.91
N ALA A 101 -19.10 13.44 16.07
CA ALA A 101 -20.02 13.11 17.17
C ALA A 101 -19.95 14.24 18.22
N LEU A 102 -20.41 15.43 17.84
CA LEU A 102 -21.01 16.38 18.77
C LEU A 102 -22.43 16.68 18.27
#